data_AF-A0A7W5D2U6-F1
#
_entry.id   AF-A0A7W5D2U6-F1
#
_cell.length_a   1.000
_cell.length_b   1.000
_cell.length_c   1.000
_cell.angle_alpha   90.00
_cell.angle_beta   90.00
_cell.angle_gamma   90.00
#
_symmetry.space_group_name_H-M   'P 1'
#
loop_
_entity.id
_entity.type
_entity.pdbx_description
1 polymer ?
#
loop_
_entity_poly.entity_id
_entity_poly.type
_entity_poly.pdbx_seq_one_letter_code
_entity_poly.pdbx_strand_id
1 'polypeptide(L)' 'MKDTIRVFNEMYDAIVWRSQGPEKFMYQIAEYADIPVINALTTRRSTPHPNCLRTA' A
#
# COMPACT_ATOMS: atom_id res chain seq x y z
N MET A 1 3.02 10.26 8.35
CA MET A 1 3.06 9.29 7.23
C MET A 1 4.35 9.45 6.43
N LYS A 2 4.65 10.65 5.91
CA LYS A 2 5.91 10.96 5.23
C LYS A 2 7.16 10.54 6.04
N ASP A 3 7.24 10.92 7.31
CA ASP A 3 8.42 10.60 8.14
C ASP A 3 8.57 9.10 8.38
N THR A 4 7.46 8.38 8.54
CA THR A 4 7.45 6.91 8.67
C THR A 4 8.01 6.21 7.43
N ILE A 5 7.64 6.69 6.24
CA ILE A 5 8.11 6.10 4.98
C ILE A 5 9.61 6.33 4.79
N ARG A 6 10.13 7.50 5.16
CA ARG A 6 11.58 7.76 5.09
C ARG A 6 12.38 6.81 5.98
N VAL A 7 11.86 6.49 7.17
CA VAL A 7 12.49 5.47 8.03
C VAL A 7 12.45 4.10 7.36
N PHE A 8 11.36 3.74 6.68
CA PHE A 8 11.29 2.46 5.96
C PHE A 8 12.20 2.39 4.73
N ASN A 9 12.40 3.51 4.01
CA ASN A 9 13.35 3.56 2.88
C ASN A 9 14.77 3.17 3.30
N GLU A 10 15.20 3.57 4.50
CA GLU A 10 16.55 3.27 5.00
C GLU A 10 16.66 1.86 5.62
N MET A 11 15.53 1.22 5.94
CA MET A 11 15.51 -0.04 6.70
C MET A 11 15.15 -1.28 5.87
N TYR A 12 14.41 -1.11 4.77
CA TYR A 12 13.84 -2.22 4.01
C TYR A 12 14.02 -2.01 2.50
N ASP A 13 14.04 -3.10 1.74
CA ASP A 13 14.12 -3.04 0.27
C ASP A 13 12.74 -2.91 -0.39
N ALA A 14 11.64 -3.12 0.35
CA ALA A 14 10.27 -3.04 -0.16
C ALA A 14 9.23 -2.82 0.94
N ILE A 15 8.11 -2.17 0.60
CA ILE A 15 6.97 -1.95 1.50
C ILE A 15 5.74 -2.69 0.96
N VAL A 16 5.21 -3.64 1.72
CA VAL A 16 3.92 -4.29 1.42
C VAL A 16 2.83 -3.60 2.23
N TRP A 17 1.86 -2.99 1.57
CA TRP A 17 0.83 -2.18 2.24
C TRP A 17 -0.56 -2.80 2.10
N ARG A 18 -1.25 -2.95 3.23
CA ARG A 18 -2.68 -3.32 3.31
C ARG A 18 -3.43 -2.24 4.06
N SER A 19 -4.49 -1.72 3.47
CA SER A 19 -5.30 -0.70 4.12
C SER A 19 -6.79 -0.85 3.82
N GLN A 20 -7.60 -0.62 4.85
CA GLN A 20 -9.05 -0.48 4.71
C GLN A 20 -9.46 0.88 4.11
N GLY A 21 -8.48 1.76 3.89
CA GLY A 21 -8.68 3.09 3.32
C GLY A 21 -8.71 3.11 1.78
N PRO A 22 -9.12 4.24 1.19
CA PRO A 22 -9.10 4.46 -0.24
C PRO A 22 -7.70 4.36 -0.83
N GLU A 23 -7.65 3.95 -2.10
CA GLU A 23 -6.40 3.73 -2.86
C GLU A 23 -5.49 4.95 -2.91
N LYS A 24 -6.04 6.16 -2.76
CA LYS A 24 -5.29 7.43 -2.68
C LYS A 24 -4.16 7.39 -1.65
N PHE A 25 -4.35 6.71 -0.52
CA PHE A 25 -3.31 6.62 0.51
C PHE A 25 -2.09 5.85 0.05
N MET A 26 -2.26 4.84 -0.81
CA MET A 26 -1.14 4.08 -1.35
C MET A 26 -0.31 4.91 -2.34
N TYR A 27 -0.98 5.72 -3.17
CA TYR A 27 -0.28 6.64 -4.06
C TYR A 27 0.53 7.69 -3.29
N GLN A 28 0.01 8.18 -2.17
CA GLN A 28 0.76 9.07 -1.28
C GLN A 28 1.99 8.37 -0.68
N ILE A 29 1.90 7.07 -0.38
CA ILE A 29 3.06 6.32 0.11
C ILE A 29 4.11 6.19 -0.99
N ALA A 30 3.68 5.81 -2.19
CA ALA A 30 4.55 5.66 -3.35
C ALA A 30 5.24 6.97 -3.75
N GLU A 31 4.62 8.12 -3.51
CA GLU A 31 5.23 9.43 -3.76
C GLU A 31 6.40 9.74 -2.80
N TYR A 32 6.37 9.20 -1.58
CA TYR A 32 7.42 9.43 -0.57
C TYR A 32 8.43 8.28 -0.46
N ALA A 33 8.15 7.13 -1.07
CA ALA A 33 8.99 5.95 -0.98
C ALA A 33 9.96 5.90 -2.17
N ASP A 34 11.26 5.72 -1.88
CA ASP A 34 12.28 5.47 -2.90
C ASP A 34 12.38 3.97 -3.24
N ILE A 35 11.73 3.12 -2.44
CA ILE A 35 11.69 1.66 -2.54
C ILE A 35 10.32 1.18 -3.05
N PRO A 36 10.24 0.00 -3.70
CA PRO A 36 8.98 -0.51 -4.26
C PRO A 36 7.89 -0.68 -3.20
N VAL A 37 6.71 -0.11 -3.50
CA VAL A 37 5.50 -0.23 -2.68
C VAL A 37 4.50 -1.18 -3.36
N ILE A 38 4.21 -2.30 -2.72
CA ILE A 38 3.34 -3.36 -3.23
C ILE A 38 1.96 -3.24 -2.59
N ASN A 39 0.93 -3.10 -3.44
CA ASN A 39 -0.46 -3.16 -2.98
C ASN A 39 -0.86 -4.58 -2.63
N ALA A 40 -1.12 -4.84 -1.35
CA ALA A 40 -1.62 -6.13 -0.92
C ALA A 40 -3.13 -6.15 -0.61
N LEU A 41 -3.75 -4.98 -0.39
CA LEU A 41 -5.20 -4.81 -0.32
C LEU A 41 -5.54 -3.32 -0.19
N THR A 42 -6.35 -2.79 -1.10
CA THR A 42 -7.01 -1.48 -0.93
C THR A 42 -8.51 -1.65 -1.03
N THR A 43 -9.23 -0.98 -0.14
CA THR A 43 -10.70 -1.07 -0.13
C THR A 43 -11.24 -0.11 -1.16
N ARG A 44 -11.48 -0.62 -2.36
CA ARG A 44 -12.23 0.08 -3.40
C ARG A 44 -13.45 -0.79 -3.73
N ARG A 45 -14.63 -0.18 -3.77
CA ARG A 45 -15.86 -0.83 -4.23
C ARG A 45 -15.80 -1.28 -5.71
N SER A 46 -14.68 -1.04 -6.42
CA SER A 46 -14.56 -1.28 -7.87
C SER A 46 -13.20 -1.80 -8.37
N THR A 47 -12.20 -2.08 -7.52
CA THR A 47 -11.00 -2.82 -7.96
C THR A 47 -10.98 -4.18 -7.29
N PRO A 48 -11.21 -5.27 -8.04
CA PRO A 48 -11.17 -6.61 -7.46
C PRO A 48 -9.71 -6.95 -7.18
N HIS A 49 -9.34 -7.06 -5.91
CA HIS A 49 -8.15 -7.83 -5.55
C HIS A 49 -8.49 -9.31 -5.87
N PRO A 50 -7.70 -10.02 -6.71
CA PRO A 50 -8.05 -11.34 -7.21
C PRO A 50 -8.34 -12.40 -6.12
N ASN A 51 -7.93 -12.13 -4.88
CA ASN A 51 -8.12 -13.03 -3.74
C ASN A 51 -9.10 -12.53 -2.66
N CYS A 52 -9.70 -11.33 -2.76
CA CYS A 52 -10.65 -10.86 -1.74
C CYS A 52 -12.13 -11.12 -2.05
N LEU A 53 -12.47 -11.66 -3.23
CA LEU A 53 -13.84 -12.06 -3.58
C LEU A 53 -14.10 -13.57 -3.38
N ARG A 54 -13.27 -14.28 -2.60
CA ARG A 54 -13.40 -15.75 -2.39
C ARG A 54 -13.66 -16.20 -0.96
N THR A 55 -13.92 -15.31 -0.02
CA THR A 55 -14.31 -15.72 1.33
C THR A 55 -15.50 -14.91 1.83
N ALA A 56 -16.63 -15.61 1.84
CA ALA A 56 -17.88 -15.38 2.57
C ALA A 56 -18.64 -14.07 2.31
#